data_AF-A0AAD5PYI9-F1
#
_entry.id   AF-A0AAD5PYI9-F1
#
_cell.length_a   1.000
_cell.length_b   1.000
_cell.length_c   1.000
_cell.angle_alpha   90.00
_cell.angle_beta   90.00
_cell.angle_gamma   90.00
#
_symmetry.space_group_name_H-M   'P 1'
#
loop_
_entity.id
_entity.type
_entity.pdbx_description
1 polymer ?
#
loop_
_entity_poly.entity_id
_entity_poly.type
_entity_poly.pdbx_seq_one_letter_code
_entity_poly.pdbx_strand_id
1 'polypeptide(L)'
;MKKLIAGSFISGSFDVNKFGQSLLLFRNTAVSGGRSPAQVVFNRPMRDCLPAHRRSFAADWQKDADVLEKRARRAKELRTEHFNRRAHPLPPLQVGNAVLIQHPISKCWSTPGVITEVGPNLPVMPAAVTPPAVPATPAPAIPGQAVAPCPAPDPAPVNQGEEDPPPRCSARVPKPSSLYPPHTWTK
;
A
#
# COMPACT_ATOMS: atom_id res chain seq x y z
N MET A 1 -14.52 4.10 -1.75
CA MET A 1 -15.00 5.19 -2.63
C MET A 1 -14.66 4.99 -4.10
N LYS A 2 -13.39 4.74 -4.50
CA LYS A 2 -13.00 4.48 -5.90
C LYS A 2 -13.87 3.42 -6.62
N LYS A 3 -14.21 2.34 -5.91
CA LYS A 3 -15.08 1.27 -6.42
C LYS A 3 -16.54 1.71 -6.66
N LEU A 4 -17.06 2.65 -5.86
CA LEU A 4 -18.40 3.20 -6.05
C LEU A 4 -18.45 4.11 -7.27
N ILE A 5 -17.42 4.96 -7.43
CA ILE A 5 -17.25 5.81 -8.62
C ILE A 5 -17.18 4.93 -9.87
N ALA A 6 -16.30 3.93 -9.88
CA ALA A 6 -16.18 2.99 -11.01
C ALA A 6 -17.50 2.25 -11.32
N GLY A 7 -18.22 1.78 -10.29
CA GLY A 7 -19.51 1.09 -10.47
C GLY A 7 -20.67 1.98 -10.92
N SER A 8 -20.49 3.30 -10.85
CA SER A 8 -21.48 4.30 -11.30
C SER A 8 -21.30 4.68 -12.78
N PHE A 9 -20.23 4.21 -13.43
CA PHE A 9 -20.11 4.31 -14.88
C PHE A 9 -20.95 3.22 -15.54
N ILE A 10 -21.78 3.62 -16.52
CA ILE A 10 -22.56 2.73 -17.39
C ILE A 10 -22.24 3.12 -18.83
N SER A 11 -21.72 2.17 -19.61
CA SER A 11 -21.39 2.34 -21.04
C SER A 11 -20.65 3.65 -21.37
N GLY A 12 -19.68 4.05 -20.53
CA GLY A 12 -18.87 5.26 -20.73
C GLY A 12 -19.49 6.57 -20.21
N SER A 13 -20.73 6.54 -19.72
CA SER A 13 -21.40 7.69 -19.08
C SER A 13 -21.44 7.54 -17.55
N PHE A 14 -21.41 8.66 -16.83
CA PHE A 14 -21.49 8.67 -15.36
C PHE A 14 -22.93 8.86 -14.88
N ASP A 15 -23.47 7.87 -14.16
CA ASP A 15 -24.80 7.95 -13.57
C ASP A 15 -24.75 8.53 -12.15
N VAL A 16 -25.15 9.79 -12.02
CA VAL A 16 -25.19 10.53 -10.75
C VAL A 16 -26.17 9.92 -9.75
N ASN A 17 -27.31 9.41 -10.22
CA ASN A 17 -28.34 8.83 -9.34
C ASN A 17 -27.85 7.53 -8.73
N LYS A 18 -27.26 6.65 -9.57
CA LYS A 18 -26.64 5.40 -9.11
C LYS A 18 -25.49 5.68 -8.15
N PHE A 19 -24.67 6.70 -8.42
CA PHE A 19 -23.62 7.11 -7.49
C PHE A 19 -24.21 7.55 -6.14
N GLY A 20 -25.23 8.41 -6.15
CA GLY A 20 -25.92 8.87 -4.94
C GLY A 20 -26.50 7.72 -4.11
N GLN A 21 -27.20 6.79 -4.75
CA GLN A 21 -27.75 5.59 -4.10
C GLN A 21 -26.63 4.70 -3.52
N SER A 22 -25.56 4.47 -4.27
CA SER A 22 -24.43 3.66 -3.81
C SER A 22 -23.72 4.28 -2.61
N LEU A 23 -23.63 5.62 -2.58
CA LEU A 23 -23.03 6.36 -1.48
C LEU A 23 -23.92 6.32 -0.23
N LEU A 24 -25.24 6.43 -0.41
CA LEU A 24 -26.22 6.30 0.66
C LEU A 24 -26.14 4.90 1.30
N LEU A 25 -26.11 3.85 0.48
CA LEU A 25 -25.96 2.47 0.95
C LEU A 25 -24.62 2.27 1.69
N PHE A 26 -23.51 2.75 1.12
CA PHE A 26 -22.20 2.67 1.78
C PHE A 26 -22.19 3.35 3.15
N ARG A 27 -22.87 4.49 3.30
CA ARG A 27 -22.99 5.18 4.59
C ARG A 27 -23.85 4.41 5.60
N ASN A 28 -24.77 3.58 5.14
CA ASN A 28 -25.59 2.71 5.98
C ASN A 28 -24.98 1.33 6.25
N THR A 29 -23.98 0.90 5.48
CA THR A 29 -23.30 -0.39 5.71
C THR A 29 -22.42 -0.34 6.95
N ALA A 30 -22.61 -1.32 7.85
CA ALA A 30 -21.80 -1.45 9.05
C ALA A 30 -20.36 -1.84 8.70
N VAL A 31 -19.39 -1.15 9.31
CA VAL A 31 -17.96 -1.46 9.18
C VAL A 31 -17.56 -2.50 10.23
N SER A 32 -16.33 -3.03 10.18
CA SER A 32 -15.78 -3.92 11.21
C SER A 32 -15.84 -3.26 12.59
N GLY A 33 -16.88 -3.57 13.37
CA GLY A 33 -17.26 -2.88 14.60
C GLY A 33 -18.77 -2.71 14.79
N GLY A 34 -19.55 -2.82 13.72
CA GLY A 34 -21.01 -2.87 13.75
C GLY A 34 -21.72 -1.52 13.66
N ARG A 35 -20.99 -0.40 13.66
CA ARG A 35 -21.53 0.92 13.32
C ARG A 35 -21.34 1.22 11.84
N SER A 36 -22.36 1.81 11.24
CA SER A 36 -22.25 2.42 9.92
C SER A 36 -21.73 3.86 10.03
N PRO A 37 -21.12 4.43 8.97
CA PRO A 37 -20.72 5.84 8.96
C PRO A 37 -21.85 6.81 9.34
N ALA A 38 -23.08 6.54 8.89
CA ALA A 38 -24.25 7.33 9.25
C ALA A 38 -24.53 7.29 10.76
N GLN A 39 -24.41 6.12 11.39
CA GLN A 39 -24.58 5.97 12.83
C GLN A 39 -23.46 6.65 13.63
N VAL A 40 -22.22 6.67 13.12
CA VAL A 40 -21.13 7.37 13.80
C VAL A 40 -21.36 8.88 13.86
N VAL A 41 -21.88 9.47 12.78
CA VAL A 41 -22.06 10.93 12.67
C VAL A 41 -23.42 11.39 13.22
N PHE A 42 -24.49 10.66 12.90
CA PHE A 42 -25.87 11.09 13.18
C PHE A 42 -26.57 10.27 14.26
N ASN A 43 -25.87 9.29 14.84
CA ASN A 43 -26.42 8.35 15.82
C ASN A 43 -27.74 7.68 15.39
N ARG A 44 -27.92 7.49 14.07
CA ARG A 44 -29.03 6.76 13.45
C ARG A 44 -28.70 6.32 12.03
N PRO A 45 -29.26 5.21 11.54
CA PRO A 45 -29.19 4.87 10.12
C PRO A 45 -29.99 5.89 9.28
N MET A 46 -29.53 6.17 8.05
CA MET A 46 -30.28 7.00 7.11
C MET A 46 -31.30 6.15 6.36
N ARG A 47 -32.39 6.76 5.88
CA ARG A 47 -33.31 6.07 4.98
C ARG A 47 -32.64 5.86 3.63
N ASP A 48 -32.67 4.63 3.14
CA ASP A 48 -32.22 4.25 1.80
C ASP A 48 -33.39 3.70 0.97
N CYS A 49 -33.08 3.23 -0.24
CA CYS A 49 -34.07 2.64 -1.14
C CYS A 49 -34.49 1.21 -0.74
N LEU A 50 -33.90 0.65 0.33
CA LEU A 50 -34.23 -0.69 0.78
C LEU A 50 -35.52 -0.66 1.62
N PRO A 51 -36.43 -1.62 1.42
CA PRO A 51 -37.60 -1.74 2.28
C PRO A 51 -37.16 -1.98 3.74
N ALA A 52 -37.46 -1.02 4.60
CA ALA A 52 -37.16 -1.09 6.01
C ALA A 52 -38.37 -0.67 6.82
N HIS A 53 -38.69 -1.46 7.85
CA HIS A 53 -39.78 -1.12 8.74
C HIS A 53 -39.47 0.16 9.52
N ARG A 54 -40.45 1.06 9.69
CA ARG A 54 -40.26 2.36 10.35
C ARG A 54 -39.64 2.28 11.75
N ARG A 55 -39.90 1.19 12.49
CA ARG A 55 -39.36 0.97 13.84
C ARG A 55 -37.85 0.75 13.84
N SER A 56 -37.27 0.26 12.74
CA SER A 56 -35.82 0.04 12.64
C SER A 56 -34.99 1.32 12.74
N PHE A 57 -35.62 2.48 12.55
CA PHE A 57 -34.99 3.79 12.69
C PHE A 57 -35.23 4.44 14.05
N ALA A 58 -36.13 3.90 14.88
CA ALA A 58 -36.43 4.44 16.20
C ALA A 58 -35.25 4.22 17.17
N ALA A 59 -34.99 5.21 18.04
CA ALA A 59 -33.85 5.17 18.96
C ALA A 59 -33.87 3.93 19.87
N ASP A 60 -35.04 3.52 20.35
CA ASP A 60 -35.24 2.35 21.23
C ASP A 60 -34.76 1.03 20.60
N TRP A 61 -34.70 0.96 19.27
CA TRP A 61 -34.29 -0.23 18.52
C TRP A 61 -32.82 -0.15 18.06
N GLN A 62 -32.13 0.94 18.36
CA GLN A 62 -30.72 1.10 18.07
C GLN A 62 -29.89 0.57 19.23
N LYS A 63 -28.78 -0.11 18.89
CA LYS A 63 -27.87 -0.62 19.91
C LYS A 63 -27.18 0.54 20.60
N ASP A 64 -27.00 0.40 21.91
CA ASP A 64 -26.24 1.37 22.70
C ASP A 64 -24.88 1.63 22.08
N ALA A 65 -24.52 2.91 22.08
CA ALA A 65 -23.23 3.38 21.62
C ALA A 65 -22.11 2.56 22.29
N ASP A 66 -22.13 2.45 23.62
CA ASP A 66 -21.08 1.79 24.39
C ASP A 66 -20.85 0.34 23.99
N VAL A 67 -21.93 -0.40 23.68
CA VAL A 67 -21.85 -1.80 23.25
C VAL A 67 -21.13 -1.90 21.91
N LEU A 68 -21.46 -1.01 20.97
CA LEU A 68 -20.82 -0.98 19.66
C LEU A 68 -19.36 -0.54 19.73
N GLU A 69 -19.03 0.39 20.63
CA GLU A 69 -17.64 0.82 20.84
C GLU A 69 -16.79 -0.32 21.41
N LYS A 70 -17.28 -1.02 22.44
CA LYS A 70 -16.63 -2.21 22.99
C LYS A 70 -16.40 -3.26 21.91
N ARG A 71 -17.36 -3.48 21.01
CA ARG A 71 -17.24 -4.41 19.88
C ARG A 71 -16.19 -3.95 18.87
N ALA A 72 -16.15 -2.66 18.53
CA ALA A 72 -15.16 -2.10 17.62
C ALA A 72 -13.75 -2.21 18.19
N ARG A 73 -13.57 -1.93 19.49
CA ARG A 73 -12.31 -2.10 20.21
C ARG A 73 -11.83 -3.55 20.16
N ARG A 74 -12.69 -4.50 20.53
CA ARG A 74 -12.38 -5.94 20.47
C ARG A 74 -11.99 -6.39 19.06
N ALA A 75 -12.70 -5.92 18.03
CA ALA A 75 -12.36 -6.26 16.65
C ALA A 75 -10.99 -5.71 16.22
N LYS A 76 -10.60 -4.53 16.73
CA LYS A 76 -9.27 -3.95 16.52
C LYS A 76 -8.19 -4.76 17.23
N GLU A 77 -8.41 -5.10 18.50
CA GLU A 77 -7.49 -5.91 19.32
C GLU A 77 -7.22 -7.27 18.67
N LEU A 78 -8.27 -8.01 18.32
CA LEU A 78 -8.15 -9.32 17.64
C LEU A 78 -7.38 -9.22 16.33
N ARG A 79 -7.58 -8.14 15.57
CA ARG A 79 -6.86 -7.89 14.33
C ARG A 79 -5.38 -7.64 14.60
N THR A 80 -5.07 -6.81 15.59
CA THR A 80 -3.70 -6.52 16.01
C THR A 80 -3.02 -7.80 16.50
N GLU A 81 -3.65 -8.58 17.37
CA GLU A 81 -3.13 -9.86 17.86
C GLU A 81 -2.88 -10.85 16.71
N HIS A 82 -3.83 -10.99 15.78
CA HIS A 82 -3.69 -11.88 14.63
C HIS A 82 -2.47 -11.52 13.76
N PHE A 83 -2.29 -10.24 13.45
CA PHE A 83 -1.17 -9.79 12.63
C PHE A 83 0.16 -9.79 13.40
N ASN A 84 0.14 -9.47 14.69
CA ASN A 84 1.33 -9.43 15.53
C ASN A 84 1.80 -10.82 15.96
N ARG A 85 0.97 -11.87 15.86
CA ARG A 85 1.32 -13.25 16.27
C ARG A 85 2.61 -13.78 15.65
N ARG A 86 2.92 -13.36 14.42
CA ARG A 86 4.16 -13.74 13.70
C ARG A 86 5.11 -12.56 13.49
N ALA A 87 4.80 -11.40 14.06
CA ALA A 87 5.63 -10.23 13.94
C ALA A 87 6.70 -10.23 15.03
N HIS A 88 7.90 -9.75 14.69
CA HIS A 88 8.97 -9.50 15.64
C HIS A 88 9.12 -7.99 15.83
N PRO A 89 9.43 -7.51 17.05
CA PRO A 89 9.69 -6.10 17.27
C PRO A 89 10.94 -5.69 16.50
N LEU A 90 10.84 -4.60 15.72
CA LEU A 90 11.97 -4.00 15.02
C LEU A 90 12.49 -2.80 15.81
N PRO A 91 13.82 -2.53 15.79
CA PRO A 91 14.36 -1.30 16.35
C PRO A 91 13.70 -0.07 15.72
N PRO A 92 13.44 0.99 16.50
CA PRO A 92 12.92 2.23 15.96
C PRO A 92 13.92 2.84 14.96
N LEU A 93 13.41 3.41 13.88
CA LEU A 93 14.22 4.10 12.89
C LEU A 93 14.75 5.41 13.49
N GLN A 94 16.02 5.72 13.22
CA GLN A 94 16.69 6.93 13.70
C GLN A 94 16.97 7.89 12.53
N VAL A 95 17.02 9.18 12.84
CA VAL A 95 17.48 10.22 11.90
C VAL A 95 18.90 9.88 11.45
N GLY A 96 19.15 9.98 10.14
CA GLY A 96 20.42 9.62 9.53
C GLY A 96 20.52 8.19 8.98
N ASN A 97 19.56 7.31 9.27
CA ASN A 97 19.58 5.95 8.71
C ASN A 97 19.37 5.97 7.19
N ALA A 98 20.20 5.23 6.45
CA ALA A 98 20.00 5.00 5.03
C ALA A 98 18.87 3.99 4.81
N VAL A 99 17.88 4.36 4.00
CA VAL A 99 16.71 3.54 3.69
C VAL A 99 16.46 3.49 2.20
N LEU A 100 15.84 2.41 1.74
CA LEU A 100 15.29 2.33 0.39
C LEU A 100 13.81 2.70 0.44
N ILE A 101 13.34 3.44 -0.56
CA ILE A 101 11.94 3.84 -0.72
C ILE A 101 11.30 2.95 -1.77
N GLN A 102 10.12 2.45 -1.45
CA GLN A 102 9.34 1.66 -2.39
C GLN A 102 8.68 2.58 -3.44
N HIS A 103 8.97 2.32 -4.72
CA HIS A 103 8.35 3.05 -5.80
C HIS A 103 6.84 2.75 -5.89
N PRO A 104 5.95 3.76 -6.01
CA PRO A 104 4.51 3.59 -5.81
C PRO A 104 3.84 2.71 -6.87
N ILE A 105 4.36 2.69 -8.10
CA ILE A 105 3.81 1.94 -9.24
C ILE A 105 4.46 0.55 -9.33
N SER A 106 5.77 0.49 -9.61
CA SER A 106 6.52 -0.78 -9.74
C SER A 106 6.66 -1.62 -8.47
N LYS A 107 6.46 -1.04 -7.27
CA LYS A 107 6.63 -1.71 -5.97
C LYS A 107 8.06 -2.21 -5.68
N CYS A 108 9.04 -1.82 -6.49
CA CYS A 108 10.45 -2.10 -6.26
C CYS A 108 11.03 -1.16 -5.20
N TRP A 109 12.02 -1.65 -4.44
CA TRP A 109 12.81 -0.86 -3.50
C TRP A 109 14.08 -0.39 -4.19
N SER A 110 14.02 0.77 -4.86
CA SER A 110 15.11 1.24 -5.73
C SER A 110 15.59 2.64 -5.44
N THR A 111 14.78 3.47 -4.77
CA THR A 111 15.12 4.87 -4.53
C THR A 111 15.84 4.99 -3.17
N PRO A 112 17.14 5.30 -3.13
CA PRO A 112 17.84 5.52 -1.87
C PRO A 112 17.42 6.84 -1.23
N GLY A 113 17.34 6.86 0.10
CA GLY A 113 17.08 8.06 0.87
C GLY A 113 17.63 7.99 2.28
N VAL A 114 17.76 9.15 2.92
CA VAL A 114 18.21 9.27 4.31
C VAL A 114 17.09 9.83 5.15
N ILE A 115 16.86 9.26 6.33
CA ILE A 115 15.81 9.72 7.24
C ILE A 115 16.18 11.09 7.80
N THR A 116 15.36 12.10 7.50
CA THR A 116 15.60 13.47 8.00
C THR A 116 14.87 13.72 9.32
N GLU A 117 13.67 13.18 9.48
CA GLU A 117 12.83 13.41 10.66
C GLU A 117 12.02 12.15 11.02
N VAL A 118 11.83 11.95 12.33
CA VAL A 118 11.00 10.86 12.88
C VAL A 118 9.89 11.48 13.72
N GLY A 119 8.66 11.45 13.21
CA GLY A 119 7.47 11.94 13.93
C GLY A 119 6.79 10.82 14.73
N PRO A 120 6.03 11.16 15.79
CA PRO A 120 5.36 10.17 16.66
C PRO A 120 4.29 9.32 15.96
N ASN A 121 3.74 9.76 14.81
CA ASN A 121 2.78 8.99 13.99
C ASN A 121 2.92 9.27 12.48
N LEU A 122 3.99 9.94 12.05
CA LEU A 122 4.20 10.25 10.64
C LEU A 122 4.97 9.09 9.98
N PRO A 123 4.65 8.73 8.73
CA PRO A 123 5.55 7.90 7.96
C PRO A 123 6.91 8.62 7.91
N VAL A 124 7.97 7.88 8.21
CA VAL A 124 9.33 8.44 8.21
C VAL A 124 9.58 9.13 6.87
N MET A 125 10.09 10.37 6.92
CA MET A 125 10.32 11.19 5.74
C MET A 125 11.77 11.02 5.27
N PRO A 126 12.01 10.30 4.16
CA PRO A 126 13.33 10.20 3.57
C PRO A 126 13.58 11.38 2.64
N ALA A 127 14.74 12.02 2.77
CA ALA A 127 15.27 12.88 1.72
C ALA A 127 15.87 11.99 0.62
N ALA A 128 15.44 12.19 -0.63
CA ALA A 128 16.03 11.50 -1.76
C ALA A 128 17.48 11.95 -1.96
N VAL A 129 18.41 11.01 -1.89
CA VAL A 129 19.81 11.28 -2.24
C VAL A 129 19.97 11.03 -3.73
N THR A 130 20.14 12.08 -4.51
CA THR A 130 20.50 11.95 -5.92
C THR A 130 21.93 11.40 -5.98
N PRO A 131 22.19 10.26 -6.65
CA PRO A 131 23.56 9.81 -6.85
C PRO A 131 24.32 10.89 -7.63
N PRO A 132 25.58 11.21 -7.28
CA PRO A 132 26.36 12.18 -8.03
C PRO A 132 26.54 11.68 -9.46
N ALA A 133 26.13 12.49 -10.43
CA ALA A 133 26.37 12.23 -11.84
C ALA A 133 27.89 12.21 -12.07
N VAL A 134 28.46 11.03 -12.28
CA VAL A 134 29.87 10.89 -12.67
C VAL A 134 30.02 11.49 -14.06
N PRO A 135 30.80 12.58 -14.25
CA PRO A 135 31.03 13.13 -15.58
C PRO A 135 31.94 12.16 -16.36
N ALA A 136 31.43 11.63 -17.48
CA ALA A 136 32.22 10.83 -18.40
C ALA A 136 33.37 11.69 -18.97
N THR A 137 34.61 11.33 -18.65
CA THR A 137 35.80 11.94 -19.25
C THR A 137 36.00 11.32 -20.64
N PRO A 138 36.03 12.10 -21.73
CA PRO A 138 36.30 11.55 -23.06
C PRO A 138 37.78 11.17 -23.20
N ALA A 139 38.04 9.96 -23.68
CA ALA A 139 39.39 9.47 -23.97
C ALA A 139 40.04 10.26 -25.14
N PRO A 140 41.33 10.61 -25.07
CA PRO A 140 42.01 11.28 -26.18
C PRO A 140 42.39 10.27 -27.27
N ALA A 141 42.16 10.65 -28.53
CA ALA A 141 42.65 9.92 -29.70
C ALA A 141 44.12 10.30 -30.00
N ILE A 142 45.00 9.32 -30.17
CA ILE A 142 46.36 9.53 -30.70
C ILE A 142 46.55 8.63 -31.94
N PRO A 143 46.91 9.19 -33.11
CA PRO A 143 47.14 8.42 -34.33
C PRO A 143 48.59 7.95 -34.45
N GLY A 144 48.76 6.68 -34.85
CA GLY A 144 49.94 6.16 -35.56
C GLY A 144 51.27 6.13 -34.81
N GLN A 145 51.59 5.01 -34.16
CA GLN A 145 52.96 4.51 -34.02
C GLN A 145 52.96 2.97 -34.07
N ALA A 146 53.75 2.41 -35.00
CA ALA A 146 54.09 1.00 -35.04
C ALA A 146 55.10 0.69 -33.93
N VAL A 147 54.81 -0.30 -33.10
CA VAL A 147 55.72 -0.79 -32.05
C VAL A 147 55.93 -2.30 -32.24
N ALA A 148 57.19 -2.70 -32.30
CA ALA A 148 57.65 -4.09 -32.42
C ALA A 148 57.21 -4.95 -31.21
N PRO A 149 57.14 -6.29 -31.34
CA PRO A 149 56.61 -7.14 -30.27
C PRO A 149 57.67 -7.35 -29.17
N CYS A 150 57.38 -6.89 -27.96
CA CYS A 150 58.07 -7.33 -26.75
C CYS A 150 57.37 -8.58 -26.16
N PRO A 151 58.11 -9.53 -25.55
CA PRO A 151 57.55 -10.76 -25.01
C PRO A 151 56.74 -10.52 -23.73
N ALA A 152 55.73 -11.38 -23.54
CA ALA A 152 54.71 -11.28 -22.49
C ALA A 152 55.27 -11.34 -21.06
N PRO A 153 54.82 -10.46 -20.14
CA PRO A 153 54.87 -10.71 -18.70
C PRO A 153 53.67 -11.53 -18.23
N ASP A 154 53.90 -12.40 -17.23
CA ASP A 154 52.94 -13.35 -16.67
C ASP A 154 51.61 -12.73 -16.19
N PRO A 155 50.47 -13.44 -16.27
CA PRO A 155 49.19 -12.90 -15.84
C PRO A 155 49.07 -12.86 -14.31
N ALA A 156 48.84 -11.66 -13.78
CA ALA A 156 48.34 -11.44 -12.42
C ALA A 156 46.89 -11.96 -12.28
N PRO A 157 46.48 -12.45 -11.09
CA PRO A 157 45.17 -13.07 -10.92
C PRO A 157 44.02 -12.08 -11.12
N VAL A 158 43.06 -12.51 -11.93
CA VAL A 158 41.74 -11.89 -12.12
C VAL A 158 41.01 -11.85 -10.77
N ASN A 159 40.81 -10.66 -10.21
CA ASN A 159 39.74 -10.44 -9.23
C ASN A 159 38.41 -10.41 -9.98
N GLN A 160 37.63 -11.48 -9.79
CA GLN A 160 36.29 -11.64 -10.33
C GLN A 160 35.33 -10.67 -9.61
N GLY A 161 34.30 -10.23 -10.33
CA GLY A 161 33.47 -9.09 -10.00
C GLY A 161 32.76 -9.15 -8.65
N GLU A 162 32.76 -8.01 -7.98
CA GLU A 162 31.76 -7.65 -6.98
C GLU A 162 30.47 -7.32 -7.75
N GLU A 163 29.60 -8.31 -7.95
CA GLU A 163 28.25 -8.07 -8.45
C GLU A 163 27.42 -7.39 -7.35
N ASP A 164 26.94 -6.17 -7.63
CA ASP A 164 25.91 -5.53 -6.81
C ASP A 164 24.70 -6.46 -6.69
N PRO A 165 24.21 -6.78 -5.48
CA PRO A 165 23.09 -7.70 -5.33
C PRO A 165 21.84 -7.12 -6.02
N PRO A 166 21.07 -7.96 -6.75
CA PRO A 166 19.93 -7.48 -7.51
C PRO A 166 18.85 -6.90 -6.59
N PRO A 167 18.08 -5.91 -7.07
CA PRO A 167 17.02 -5.29 -6.29
C PRO A 167 16.02 -6.36 -5.83
N ARG A 168 15.84 -6.48 -4.51
CA ARG A 168 14.88 -7.43 -3.92
C ARG A 168 13.45 -6.98 -4.23
N CYS A 169 12.86 -7.55 -5.28
CA CYS A 169 11.43 -7.52 -5.52
C CYS A 169 10.71 -8.36 -4.44
N SER A 170 9.68 -7.82 -3.78
CA SER A 170 8.92 -8.62 -2.83
C SER A 170 8.17 -9.73 -3.60
N ALA A 171 8.54 -10.99 -3.40
CA ALA A 171 7.90 -12.16 -4.00
C ALA A 171 6.52 -12.49 -3.39
N ARG A 172 5.78 -11.48 -2.94
CA ARG A 172 4.46 -11.70 -2.34
C ARG A 172 3.44 -11.83 -3.47
N VAL A 173 3.30 -13.04 -3.99
CA VAL A 173 2.17 -13.42 -4.87
C VAL A 173 0.88 -13.02 -4.14
N PRO A 174 -0.02 -12.24 -4.77
CA PRO A 174 -1.32 -11.97 -4.18
C PRO A 174 -2.03 -13.31 -4.01
N LYS A 175 -2.25 -13.72 -2.75
CA LYS A 175 -3.07 -14.90 -2.47
C LYS A 175 -4.44 -14.68 -3.12
N PRO A 176 -4.95 -15.64 -3.92
CA PRO A 176 -6.32 -15.55 -4.40
C PRO A 176 -7.23 -15.45 -3.17
N SER A 177 -8.15 -14.49 -3.19
CA SER A 177 -9.17 -14.31 -2.16
C SER A 177 -10.01 -15.60 -2.09
N SER A 178 -9.71 -16.50 -1.14
CA SER A 178 -10.42 -17.79 -1.00
C SER A 178 -11.80 -17.66 -0.35
N LEU A 179 -12.42 -16.47 -0.40
CA LEU A 179 -13.65 -16.20 0.34
C LEU A 179 -14.95 -16.40 -0.44
N TYR A 180 -14.91 -16.81 -1.72
CA TYR A 180 -16.12 -17.24 -2.44
C TYR A 180 -15.80 -18.32 -3.49
N PRO A 181 -16.51 -19.47 -3.50
CA PRO A 181 -16.52 -20.37 -4.64
C PRO A 181 -17.22 -19.69 -5.84
N PRO A 182 -16.87 -20.06 -7.10
CA PRO A 182 -17.55 -19.54 -8.27
C PRO A 182 -19.01 -20.02 -8.29
N HIS A 183 -19.96 -19.08 -8.21
CA HIS A 183 -21.37 -19.37 -8.42
C HIS A 183 -21.61 -19.60 -9.92
N THR A 184 -21.70 -20.86 -10.34
CA THR A 184 -22.27 -21.24 -11.63
C THR A 184 -23.79 -21.11 -11.54
N TRP A 185 -24.34 -19.99 -11.99
CA TRP A 185 -25.78 -19.90 -12.26
C TRP A 185 -26.03 -20.55 -13.63
N THR A 186 -26.50 -21.79 -13.63
CA THR A 186 -27.22 -22.37 -14.77
C THR A 186 -28.61 -21.72 -14.84
N LYS A 187 -28.97 -21.27 -16.05
CA LYS A 187 -30.29 -20.70 -16.38
C LYS A 187 -31.41 -21.73 -16.23
#